data_AF-A0A368HDE8-F1
#
_entry.id   AF-A0A368HDE8-F1
#
_cell.length_a   1.000
_cell.length_b   1.000
_cell.length_c   1.000
_cell.angle_alpha   90.00
_cell.angle_beta   90.00
_cell.angle_gamma   90.00
#
_symmetry.space_group_name_H-M   'P 1'
#
loop_
_entity.id
_entity.type
_entity.pdbx_description
1 polymer ?
#
loop_
_entity_poly.entity_id
_entity_poly.type
_entity_poly.pdbx_seq_one_letter_code
_entity_poly.pdbx_strand_id
1 'polypeptide(L)'
;MANTQCNAEEAPPTVNLHEWLGTRVLARVSSGGYQPGSIKNVHDNKDVVVQFDDGQELRFDDVMSEANSNLIIADQAPSPSMIKSKTMVCVRLPTDQNVYRTGELISISNTPTKYLVSVNIDSINKDE
;
A
#
# COMPACT_ATOMS: atom_id res chain seq x y z
N MET A 1 27.28 47.13 -7.17
CA MET A 1 26.14 46.63 -6.37
C MET A 1 25.93 45.19 -6.81
N ALA A 2 26.36 44.22 -6.00
CA ALA A 2 26.19 42.80 -6.32
C ALA A 2 24.89 42.33 -5.65
N ASN A 3 23.90 41.94 -6.46
CA ASN A 3 22.69 41.29 -5.96
C ASN A 3 23.03 39.84 -5.62
N THR A 4 23.19 39.56 -4.34
CA THR A 4 23.18 38.20 -3.82
C THR A 4 21.73 37.75 -3.71
N GLN A 5 21.29 36.93 -4.65
CA GLN A 5 20.01 36.25 -4.55
C GLN A 5 20.15 35.11 -3.53
N CYS A 6 19.45 35.23 -2.42
CA CYS A 6 19.35 34.16 -1.42
C CYS A 6 18.63 32.96 -2.07
N ASN A 7 19.37 31.90 -2.40
CA ASN A 7 18.76 30.59 -2.61
C ASN A 7 18.25 30.10 -1.24
N ALA A 8 16.96 30.29 -0.98
CA ALA A 8 16.29 29.53 0.07
C ALA A 8 16.26 28.08 -0.40
N GLU A 9 16.94 27.20 0.33
CA GLU A 9 16.81 25.75 0.20
C GLU A 9 15.38 25.41 0.60
N GLU A 10 14.49 25.24 -0.38
CA GLU A 10 13.12 24.82 -0.18
C GLU A 10 13.18 23.41 0.44
N ALA A 11 12.92 23.31 1.75
CA ALA A 11 12.79 22.03 2.42
C ALA A 11 11.76 21.19 1.65
N PRO A 12 12.01 19.88 1.46
CA PRO A 12 11.09 19.04 0.69
C PRO A 12 9.68 19.18 1.28
N PRO A 13 8.65 19.26 0.42
CA PRO A 13 7.29 19.46 0.88
C PRO A 13 6.94 18.37 1.91
N THR A 14 6.62 18.79 3.12
CA THR A 14 6.22 17.87 4.19
C THR A 14 4.87 17.27 3.84
N VAL A 15 4.81 15.94 3.74
CA VAL A 15 3.56 15.23 3.44
C VAL A 15 2.52 15.50 4.53
N ASN A 16 1.34 15.97 4.12
CA ASN A 16 0.19 16.17 5.00
C ASN A 16 -0.85 15.07 4.75
N LEU A 17 -0.94 14.11 5.69
CA LEU A 17 -1.85 12.97 5.60
C LEU A 17 -3.33 13.37 5.64
N HIS A 18 -3.68 14.55 6.16
CA HIS A 18 -5.07 15.03 6.17
C HIS A 18 -5.62 15.26 4.77
N GLU A 19 -4.75 15.52 3.78
CA GLU A 19 -5.16 15.66 2.38
C GLU A 19 -5.56 14.30 1.77
N TRP A 20 -5.26 13.20 2.45
CA TRP A 20 -5.50 11.85 1.96
C TRP A 20 -6.79 11.25 2.52
N LEU A 21 -7.56 12.00 3.33
CA LEU A 21 -8.89 11.58 3.77
C LEU A 21 -9.77 11.22 2.57
N GLY A 22 -10.46 10.08 2.65
CA GLY A 22 -11.27 9.51 1.57
C GLY A 22 -10.48 8.74 0.50
N THR A 23 -9.14 8.79 0.52
CA THR A 23 -8.32 8.06 -0.46
C THR A 23 -8.45 6.55 -0.29
N ARG A 24 -8.58 5.84 -1.41
CA ARG A 24 -8.65 4.38 -1.48
C ARG A 24 -7.30 3.74 -1.21
N VAL A 25 -7.28 2.76 -0.33
CA VAL A 25 -6.07 2.05 0.10
C VAL A 25 -6.35 0.55 0.27
N LEU A 26 -5.29 -0.24 0.16
CA LEU A 26 -5.25 -1.61 0.64
C LEU A 26 -4.49 -1.61 1.97
N ALA A 27 -5.15 -2.03 3.05
CA ALA A 27 -4.55 -2.04 4.37
C ALA A 27 -4.41 -3.48 4.90
N ARG A 28 -3.26 -3.75 5.54
CA ARG A 28 -2.89 -5.08 6.02
C ARG A 28 -3.71 -5.44 7.26
N VAL A 29 -4.36 -6.61 7.22
CA VAL A 29 -5.14 -7.14 8.34
C VAL A 29 -4.36 -8.21 9.10
N SER A 30 -4.81 -8.54 10.32
CA SER A 30 -4.14 -9.51 11.21
C SER A 30 -3.97 -10.90 10.61
N SER A 31 -4.84 -11.29 9.65
CA SER A 31 -4.72 -12.54 8.89
C SER A 31 -3.61 -12.53 7.82
N GLY A 32 -2.80 -11.47 7.77
CA GLY A 32 -1.62 -11.32 6.91
C GLY A 32 -1.92 -10.84 5.49
N GLY A 33 -3.19 -10.83 5.07
CA GLY A 33 -3.61 -10.26 3.78
C GLY A 33 -3.88 -8.76 3.84
N TYR A 34 -4.26 -8.19 2.70
CA TYR A 34 -4.70 -6.80 2.60
C TYR A 34 -6.17 -6.73 2.22
N GLN A 35 -6.90 -5.80 2.82
CA GLN A 35 -8.29 -5.53 2.51
C GLN A 35 -8.45 -4.11 1.98
N PRO A 36 -9.38 -3.90 1.04
CA PRO A 36 -9.67 -2.59 0.49
C PRO A 36 -10.49 -1.73 1.46
N GLY A 37 -10.19 -0.43 1.47
CA GLY A 37 -10.86 0.55 2.31
C GLY A 37 -10.49 1.98 1.94
N SER A 38 -10.83 2.93 2.81
CA SER A 38 -10.47 4.34 2.65
C SER A 38 -9.97 4.95 3.96
N ILE A 39 -9.04 5.89 3.86
CA ILE A 39 -8.57 6.66 5.02
C ILE A 39 -9.72 7.53 5.54
N LYS A 40 -10.23 7.21 6.72
CA LYS A 40 -11.36 7.89 7.35
C LYS A 40 -10.93 9.01 8.28
N ASN A 41 -9.80 8.84 8.98
CA ASN A 41 -9.30 9.83 9.92
C ASN A 41 -7.77 9.81 9.99
N VAL A 42 -7.18 10.90 10.46
CA VAL A 42 -5.75 11.08 10.66
C VAL A 42 -5.51 11.66 12.05
N HIS A 43 -4.50 11.15 12.75
CA HIS A 43 -4.09 11.65 14.06
C HIS A 43 -2.62 12.07 14.01
N ASP A 44 -2.34 13.28 14.51
CA ASP A 44 -1.00 13.87 14.65
C ASP A 44 -0.15 13.85 13.36
N ASN A 45 -0.81 13.83 12.19
CA ASN A 45 -0.18 13.68 10.87
C ASN A 45 0.75 12.46 10.77
N LYS A 46 0.45 11.41 11.55
CA LYS A 46 1.33 10.26 11.77
C LYS A 46 0.58 8.93 11.71
N ASP A 47 -0.62 8.90 12.29
CA ASP A 47 -1.45 7.71 12.38
C ASP A 47 -2.70 7.90 11.50
N VAL A 48 -3.23 6.81 10.97
CA VAL A 48 -4.43 6.84 10.13
C VAL A 48 -5.44 5.78 10.57
N VAL A 49 -6.72 6.11 10.44
CA VAL A 49 -7.81 5.16 10.61
C VAL A 49 -8.33 4.80 9.22
N VAL A 50 -8.30 3.52 8.88
CA VAL A 50 -8.87 2.99 7.63
C VAL A 50 -10.23 2.39 7.94
N GLN A 51 -11.25 2.81 7.18
CA GLN A 51 -12.55 2.14 7.14
C GLN A 51 -12.56 1.19 5.95
N PHE A 52 -12.73 -0.10 6.22
CA PHE A 52 -12.82 -1.15 5.20
C PHE A 52 -14.20 -1.19 4.55
N ASP A 53 -14.27 -1.82 3.38
CA ASP A 53 -15.51 -1.93 2.62
C ASP A 53 -16.60 -2.78 3.33
N ASP A 54 -16.22 -3.58 4.32
CA ASP A 54 -17.15 -4.34 5.18
C ASP A 54 -17.67 -3.51 6.37
N GLY A 55 -17.23 -2.25 6.51
CA GLY A 55 -17.60 -1.32 7.56
C GLY A 55 -16.74 -1.39 8.81
N GLN A 56 -15.78 -2.32 8.90
CA GLN A 56 -14.83 -2.35 10.02
C GLN A 56 -13.83 -1.20 9.94
N GLU A 57 -13.28 -0.80 11.09
CA GLU A 57 -12.29 0.26 11.19
C GLU A 57 -11.07 -0.23 11.95
N LEU A 58 -9.88 0.04 11.41
CA LEU A 58 -8.61 -0.24 12.07
C LEU A 58 -7.72 1.01 12.02
N ARG A 59 -7.02 1.25 13.14
CA ARG A 59 -6.00 2.28 13.26
C ARG A 59 -4.62 1.70 12.95
N PHE A 60 -3.85 2.43 12.17
CA PHE A 60 -2.46 2.15 11.85
C PHE A 60 -1.61 3.29 12.37
N ASP A 61 -0.68 2.95 13.26
CA ASP A 61 0.19 3.93 13.91
C ASP A 61 1.49 4.11 13.12
N ASP A 62 2.02 5.33 13.12
CA ASP A 62 3.33 5.66 12.53
C ASP A 62 3.50 5.18 11.08
N VAL A 63 2.50 5.47 10.22
CA VAL A 63 2.47 4.93 8.85
C VAL A 63 3.54 5.51 7.93
N MET A 64 4.21 6.57 8.38
CA MET A 64 5.33 7.19 7.67
C MET A 64 6.68 6.56 8.05
N SER A 65 6.72 5.67 9.06
CA SER A 65 7.94 4.95 9.42
C SER A 65 8.25 3.84 8.41
N GLU A 66 9.54 3.59 8.17
CA GLU A 66 9.98 2.52 7.27
C GLU A 66 9.46 1.14 7.71
N ALA A 67 9.39 0.90 9.03
CA ALA A 67 8.90 -0.35 9.61
C ALA A 67 7.43 -0.63 9.27
N ASN A 68 6.63 0.42 9.05
CA ASN A 68 5.19 0.33 8.79
C ASN A 68 4.83 0.65 7.33
N SER A 69 5.83 0.88 6.47
CA SER A 69 5.66 1.26 5.07
C SER A 69 4.86 0.26 4.22
N ASN A 70 4.75 -1.00 4.66
CA ASN A 70 3.96 -2.03 4.01
C ASN A 70 2.59 -2.27 4.66
N LEU A 71 2.19 -1.54 5.69
CA LEU A 71 0.88 -1.72 6.33
C LEU A 71 -0.26 -1.15 5.48
N ILE A 72 0.00 -0.08 4.73
CA ILE A 72 -0.98 0.58 3.88
C ILE A 72 -0.31 0.85 2.52
N ILE A 73 -0.97 0.41 1.46
CA ILE A 73 -0.51 0.64 0.08
C ILE A 73 -1.66 1.23 -0.75
N ALA A 74 -1.32 1.87 -1.87
CA ALA A 74 -2.31 2.42 -2.78
C ALA A 74 -3.22 1.32 -3.37
N ASP A 75 -4.53 1.57 -3.41
CA ASP A 75 -5.50 0.73 -4.12
C ASP A 75 -5.52 1.06 -5.61
N GLN A 76 -4.34 1.00 -6.24
CA GLN A 76 -4.13 1.28 -7.65
C GLN A 76 -3.12 0.28 -8.21
N ALA A 77 -3.46 -0.33 -9.35
CA ALA A 77 -2.54 -1.22 -10.03
C ALA A 77 -1.33 -0.42 -10.55
N PRO A 78 -0.09 -0.90 -10.35
CA PRO A 78 1.08 -0.23 -10.90
C PRO A 78 1.08 -0.35 -12.43
N SER A 79 1.58 0.69 -13.12
CA SER A 79 1.84 0.62 -14.55
C SER A 79 2.83 -0.50 -14.88
N PRO A 80 2.67 -1.22 -16.01
CA PRO A 80 3.57 -2.31 -16.40
C PRO A 80 5.05 -1.92 -16.47
N SER A 81 5.35 -0.66 -16.82
CA SER A 81 6.71 -0.12 -16.88
C SER A 81 7.37 0.11 -15.51
N MET A 82 6.58 0.18 -14.43
CA MET A 82 7.07 0.44 -13.07
C MET A 82 7.48 -0.84 -12.32
N ILE A 83 7.10 -2.02 -12.83
CA ILE A 83 7.33 -3.31 -12.17
C ILE A 83 8.35 -4.16 -12.93
N LYS A 84 9.16 -4.92 -12.19
CA LYS A 84 10.19 -5.81 -12.73
C LYS A 84 10.09 -7.19 -12.07
N SER A 85 10.69 -8.21 -12.67
CA SER A 85 10.83 -9.50 -11.99
C SER A 85 11.48 -9.31 -10.62
N LYS A 86 11.04 -10.11 -9.64
CA LYS A 86 11.35 -10.06 -8.20
C LYS A 86 10.72 -8.90 -7.42
N THR A 87 9.91 -8.05 -8.06
CA THR A 87 9.12 -7.04 -7.33
C THR A 87 8.05 -7.74 -6.49
N MET A 88 7.95 -7.35 -5.22
CA MET A 88 6.85 -7.76 -4.35
C MET A 88 5.58 -7.00 -4.72
N VAL A 89 4.48 -7.73 -4.94
CA VAL A 89 3.20 -7.20 -5.36
C VAL A 89 2.07 -7.74 -4.47
N CYS A 90 0.95 -7.03 -4.44
CA CYS A 90 -0.29 -7.54 -3.89
C CYS A 90 -1.20 -8.01 -5.02
N VAL A 91 -1.68 -9.25 -4.94
CA VAL A 91 -2.57 -9.86 -5.94
C VAL A 91 -3.84 -10.36 -5.29
N ARG A 92 -4.96 -10.25 -6.01
CA ARG A 92 -6.22 -10.86 -5.62
C ARG A 92 -6.34 -12.23 -6.27
N LEU A 93 -6.49 -13.27 -5.47
CA LEU A 93 -6.74 -14.61 -5.98
C LEU A 93 -8.22 -14.77 -6.35
N PRO A 94 -8.56 -15.56 -7.38
CA PRO A 94 -9.97 -15.77 -7.77
C PRO A 94 -10.86 -16.35 -6.66
N THR A 95 -10.26 -17.09 -5.72
CA THR A 95 -10.96 -17.68 -4.57
C THR A 95 -11.21 -16.68 -3.43
N ASP A 96 -10.52 -15.54 -3.44
CA ASP A 96 -10.57 -14.56 -2.36
C ASP A 96 -11.60 -13.47 -2.68
N GLN A 97 -12.68 -13.44 -1.90
CA GLN A 97 -13.77 -12.50 -2.16
C GLN A 97 -13.40 -11.03 -1.89
N ASN A 98 -12.42 -10.73 -1.03
CA ASN A 98 -11.98 -9.34 -0.83
C ASN A 98 -10.60 -9.18 -0.18
N VAL A 99 -9.73 -10.18 -0.32
CA VAL A 99 -8.40 -10.19 0.31
C VAL A 99 -7.34 -10.27 -0.78
N TYR A 100 -6.32 -9.42 -0.65
CA TYR A 100 -5.14 -9.42 -1.48
C TYR A 100 -4.00 -10.08 -0.73
N ARG A 101 -3.19 -10.85 -1.44
CA ARG A 101 -2.05 -11.58 -0.90
C ARG A 101 -0.76 -11.04 -1.49
N THR A 102 0.28 -11.03 -0.67
CA THR A 102 1.62 -10.69 -1.11
C THR A 102 2.20 -11.83 -1.96
N GLY A 103 2.82 -11.48 -3.07
CA GLY A 103 3.53 -12.42 -3.93
C GLY A 103 4.71 -11.78 -4.63
N GLU A 104 5.63 -12.63 -5.09
CA GLU A 104 6.79 -12.20 -5.87
C GLU A 104 6.47 -12.32 -7.37
N LEU A 105 6.72 -11.23 -8.12
CA LEU A 105 6.57 -11.22 -9.57
C LEU A 105 7.69 -12.05 -10.23
N ILE A 106 7.33 -13.16 -10.86
CA ILE A 106 8.28 -14.06 -11.52
C ILE A 106 8.60 -13.58 -12.93
N SER A 107 7.57 -13.34 -13.74
CA SER A 107 7.74 -12.93 -15.14
C SER A 107 6.58 -12.09 -15.66
N ILE A 108 6.87 -11.31 -16.70
CA ILE A 108 5.93 -10.46 -17.42
C ILE A 108 5.90 -10.93 -18.88
N SER A 109 4.72 -11.26 -19.38
CA SER A 109 4.45 -11.43 -20.82
C SER A 109 3.76 -10.17 -21.31
N ASN A 110 4.11 -9.63 -22.48
CA ASN A 110 3.59 -8.36 -22.98
C ASN A 110 2.50 -8.49 -24.07
N THR A 111 2.16 -9.71 -24.48
CA THR A 111 1.25 -9.96 -25.62
C THR A 111 0.30 -11.14 -25.37
N PRO A 112 -0.86 -10.93 -24.72
CA PRO A 112 -1.26 -9.72 -23.99
C PRO A 112 -0.49 -9.58 -22.68
N THR A 113 -0.55 -8.41 -22.03
CA THR A 113 0.12 -8.20 -20.74
C THR A 113 -0.40 -9.17 -19.68
N LYS A 114 0.46 -10.07 -19.22
CA LYS A 114 0.18 -11.07 -18.19
C LYS A 114 1.34 -11.16 -17.21
N TYR A 115 1.00 -11.46 -15.96
CA TYR A 115 1.96 -11.57 -14.87
C TYR A 115 1.92 -12.98 -14.29
N LEU A 116 3.09 -13.58 -14.13
CA LEU A 116 3.23 -14.80 -13.34
C LEU A 116 3.73 -14.40 -11.96
N VAL A 117 2.95 -14.72 -10.92
CA VAL A 117 3.24 -14.34 -9.54
C VAL A 117 3.29 -15.60 -8.68
N SER A 118 4.35 -15.73 -7.88
CA SER A 118 4.44 -16.75 -6.84
C SER A 118 3.86 -16.16 -5.55
N VAL A 119 2.72 -16.67 -5.10
CA VAL A 119 2.03 -16.16 -3.91
C VAL A 119 2.53 -16.89 -2.67
N ASN A 120 2.88 -16.13 -1.63
CA ASN A 120 3.19 -16.71 -0.33
C ASN A 120 1.87 -17.04 0.36
N ILE A 121 1.45 -18.30 0.24
CA ILE A 121 0.36 -18.83 1.06
C ILE A 121 1.02 -19.26 2.37
N ASP A 122 1.13 -18.33 3.31
CA ASP A 122 1.38 -18.73 4.68
C ASP A 122 0.26 -19.71 5.05
N SER A 123 0.65 -20.96 5.23
CA SER A 123 -0.27 -22.02 5.59
C SER A 123 -0.84 -21.63 6.95
N ILE A 124 -2.11 -21.21 6.99
CA ILE A 124 -2.87 -21.19 8.22
C ILE A 124 -2.93 -22.66 8.62
N ASN A 125 -1.99 -23.10 9.45
CA ASN A 125 -2.09 -24.37 10.12
C ASN A 125 -3.42 -24.33 10.87
N LYS A 126 -4.30 -25.20 10.41
CA LYS A 126 -5.55 -25.55 11.05
C LYS A 126 -5.12 -26.27 12.32
N ASP A 127 -5.07 -25.56 13.44
CA ASP A 127 -4.96 -26.23 14.72
C ASP A 127 -6.24 -27.05 14.94
N GLU A 128 -5.99 -28.33 15.17
CA GLU A 128 -6.90 -29.44 15.41
C GLU A 128 -7.66 -29.31 16.74
#